data_AF-A0A239LFK9-F1
#
_entry.id   AF-A0A239LFK9-F1
#
_cell.length_a   1.000
_cell.length_b   1.000
_cell.length_c   1.000
_cell.angle_alpha   90.00
_cell.angle_beta   90.00
_cell.angle_gamma   90.00
#
_symmetry.space_group_name_H-M   'P 1'
#
loop_
_entity.id
_entity.type
_entity.pdbx_description
1 polymer ?
#
loop_
_entity_poly.entity_id
_entity_poly.type
_entity_poly.pdbx_seq_one_letter_code
_entity_poly.pdbx_strand_id
1 'polypeptide(L)'
;MKKNETSILKGIRNGLCFFLLTGLVACGGEGAVEEEAAVEEPLATEEVAVEEEADTWDENEFNTTFASTDYYETWDEDDDNFLSENEYYGGFYDTWDVNDDNQLDENEWNTAVNDFGLENETWSAWDTSGDGILDENEYNTAFANTGWYGEWDEDDDNLLSEEEYTGGLFSQWDANDDNFLDENEYGFYNTYYGV
;
A
#
# COMPACT_ATOMS: atom_id res chain seq x y z
N MET A 1 39.07 26.79 -10.32
CA MET A 1 38.76 28.13 -10.87
C MET A 1 37.38 28.05 -11.55
N LYS A 2 36.37 28.73 -10.97
CA LYS A 2 35.03 29.08 -11.50
C LYS A 2 34.13 27.90 -11.97
N LYS A 3 33.18 27.44 -11.16
CA LYS A 3 31.77 27.88 -11.01
C LYS A 3 30.96 27.82 -12.31
N ASN A 4 29.81 27.14 -12.28
CA ASN A 4 28.49 27.77 -12.46
C ASN A 4 27.35 26.79 -12.11
N GLU A 5 26.68 27.09 -11.00
CA GLU A 5 25.33 26.65 -10.66
C GLU A 5 24.33 27.36 -11.58
N THR A 6 23.20 26.74 -11.91
CA THR A 6 22.00 27.47 -12.32
C THR A 6 20.75 26.73 -11.83
N SER A 7 20.25 27.20 -10.69
CA SER A 7 18.88 27.01 -10.19
C SER A 7 17.95 28.05 -10.85
N ILE A 8 16.66 28.03 -10.46
CA ILE A 8 15.56 28.99 -10.73
C ILE A 8 14.77 28.60 -12.01
N LEU A 9 13.45 28.32 -12.03
CA LEU A 9 12.29 29.06 -11.48
C LEU A 9 11.09 28.13 -11.16
N LYS A 10 10.52 28.27 -9.95
CA LYS A 10 9.11 27.96 -9.65
C LYS A 10 8.22 29.08 -10.22
N GLY A 11 7.22 28.71 -11.02
CA GLY A 11 6.18 29.62 -11.52
C GLY A 11 4.89 29.49 -10.71
N ILE A 12 4.49 30.59 -10.06
CA ILE A 12 3.23 30.76 -9.33
C ILE A 12 2.27 31.64 -10.16
N ARG A 13 0.96 31.35 -10.02
CA ARG A 13 -0.25 32.20 -10.21
C ARG A 13 -0.76 32.50 -11.63
N ASN A 14 -2.00 32.03 -11.85
CA ASN A 14 -3.21 32.80 -12.18
C ASN A 14 -4.37 31.76 -12.23
N GLY A 15 -5.59 31.94 -11.71
CA GLY A 15 -6.40 33.13 -11.47
C GLY A 15 -7.68 33.05 -12.31
N LEU A 16 -8.81 33.52 -11.75
CA LEU A 16 -10.19 33.68 -12.28
C LEU A 16 -11.14 32.49 -12.11
N CYS A 17 -12.16 32.54 -11.23
CA CYS A 17 -13.37 33.40 -11.16
C CYS A 17 -14.60 32.83 -11.90
N PHE A 18 -15.50 32.25 -11.10
CA PHE A 18 -16.95 32.47 -11.04
C PHE A 18 -17.68 32.91 -12.32
N PHE A 19 -18.58 32.04 -12.82
CA PHE A 19 -19.81 32.47 -13.47
C PHE A 19 -20.99 31.59 -13.01
N LEU A 20 -21.79 32.12 -12.08
CA LEU A 20 -23.18 31.74 -11.87
C LEU A 20 -24.03 32.53 -12.87
N LEU A 21 -24.75 31.84 -13.75
CA LEU A 21 -25.80 32.44 -14.58
C LEU A 21 -27.15 31.85 -14.18
N THR A 22 -27.91 32.66 -13.46
CA THR A 22 -29.33 32.48 -13.16
C THR A 22 -30.17 32.84 -14.39
N GLY A 23 -31.03 31.91 -14.83
CA GLY A 23 -32.05 32.16 -15.85
C GLY A 23 -33.44 32.18 -15.21
N LEU A 24 -34.04 33.37 -15.11
CA LEU A 24 -35.47 33.55 -14.86
C LEU A 24 -36.20 33.62 -16.21
N VAL A 25 -37.23 32.79 -16.40
CA VAL A 25 -38.23 32.93 -17.47
C VAL A 25 -39.57 33.30 -16.86
N ALA A 26 -40.17 34.36 -17.38
CA ALA A 26 -41.39 34.99 -16.91
C ALA A 26 -42.63 34.61 -17.76
N CYS A 27 -43.74 34.42 -17.04
CA CYS A 27 -45.18 34.42 -17.33
C CYS A 27 -45.76 34.53 -18.75
N GLY A 28 -46.87 33.79 -18.95
CA GLY A 28 -48.08 34.34 -19.56
C GLY A 28 -49.09 33.32 -20.09
N GLY A 29 -50.22 33.12 -19.40
CA GLY A 29 -51.37 32.36 -19.93
C GLY A 29 -52.44 32.05 -18.89
N GLU A 30 -53.45 32.91 -18.79
CA GLU A 30 -54.63 32.77 -17.93
C GLU A 30 -55.56 31.62 -18.35
N GLY A 31 -55.97 30.81 -17.38
CA GLY A 31 -57.05 29.82 -17.48
C GLY A 31 -57.54 29.47 -16.08
N ALA A 32 -58.82 29.70 -15.81
CA ALA A 32 -59.45 29.61 -14.49
C ALA A 32 -60.00 28.20 -14.17
N VAL A 33 -60.23 27.97 -12.85
CA VAL A 33 -61.02 26.92 -12.15
C VAL A 33 -60.49 25.46 -12.30
N GLU A 34 -60.29 24.64 -11.26
CA GLU A 34 -61.17 24.24 -10.15
C GLU A 34 -60.43 23.72 -8.88
N GLU A 35 -61.13 23.89 -7.75
CA GLU A 35 -61.24 23.16 -6.46
C GLU A 35 -60.31 21.96 -6.10
N GLU A 36 -59.56 22.18 -5.01
CA GLU A 36 -59.32 21.37 -3.79
C GLU A 36 -59.16 19.83 -3.80
N ALA A 37 -58.23 19.42 -2.91
CA ALA A 37 -57.95 18.09 -2.35
C ALA A 37 -57.07 17.13 -3.17
N ALA A 38 -55.80 17.50 -3.35
CA ALA A 38 -54.74 16.50 -3.48
C ALA A 38 -54.29 16.09 -2.06
N VAL A 39 -54.51 14.81 -1.74
CA VAL A 39 -53.95 14.15 -0.56
C VAL A 39 -52.44 14.15 -0.74
N GLU A 40 -51.72 14.93 0.07
CA GLU A 40 -50.26 14.78 0.18
C GLU A 40 -49.98 13.46 0.91
N GLU A 41 -49.74 12.42 0.13
CA GLU A 41 -49.01 11.24 0.59
C GLU A 41 -47.62 11.72 1.03
N PRO A 42 -47.19 11.44 2.28
CA PRO A 42 -45.83 11.74 2.66
C PRO A 42 -44.93 10.82 1.83
N LEU A 43 -44.19 11.40 0.89
CA LEU A 43 -43.06 10.71 0.26
C LEU A 43 -42.12 10.33 1.40
N ALA A 44 -42.16 9.06 1.79
CA ALA A 44 -41.11 8.45 2.56
C ALA A 44 -39.84 8.63 1.72
N THR A 45 -39.01 9.58 2.12
CA THR A 45 -37.60 9.57 1.77
C THR A 45 -37.06 8.28 2.37
N GLU A 46 -36.99 7.23 1.56
CA GLU A 46 -36.00 6.18 1.77
C GLU A 46 -34.65 6.88 1.71
N GLU A 47 -34.15 7.22 2.89
CA GLU A 47 -32.74 7.47 3.11
C GLU A 47 -32.04 6.17 2.70
N VAL A 48 -31.67 6.05 1.42
CA VAL A 48 -30.72 5.04 0.99
C VAL A 48 -29.44 5.41 1.72
N ALA A 49 -29.17 4.68 2.81
CA ALA A 49 -27.84 4.65 3.37
C ALA A 49 -26.93 4.21 2.23
N VAL A 50 -26.18 5.16 1.68
CA VAL A 50 -24.99 4.84 0.90
C VAL A 50 -24.08 4.22 1.94
N GLU A 51 -24.03 2.90 1.98
CA GLU A 51 -22.88 2.24 2.61
C GLU A 51 -21.69 2.72 1.79
N GLU A 52 -20.84 3.55 2.38
CA GLU A 52 -19.52 3.77 1.80
C GLU A 52 -18.86 2.40 1.83
N GLU A 53 -18.75 1.78 0.66
CA GLU A 53 -17.93 0.57 0.48
C GLU A 53 -16.58 0.91 1.11
N ALA A 54 -16.15 0.10 2.08
CA ALA A 54 -14.86 0.27 2.70
C ALA A 54 -13.79 0.22 1.60
N ASP A 55 -12.79 1.09 1.67
CA ASP A 55 -11.67 1.06 0.73
C ASP A 55 -10.91 -0.25 0.95
N THR A 56 -10.85 -1.09 -0.07
CA THR A 56 -10.21 -2.41 -0.04
C THR A 56 -9.38 -2.57 -1.29
N TRP A 57 -8.17 -3.10 -1.18
CA TRP A 57 -7.31 -3.35 -2.34
C TRP A 57 -7.41 -4.80 -2.75
N ASP A 58 -7.76 -5.06 -4.00
CA ASP A 58 -7.54 -6.37 -4.59
C ASP A 58 -6.06 -6.56 -4.98
N GLU A 59 -5.68 -7.79 -5.31
CA GLU A 59 -4.30 -8.14 -5.70
C GLU A 59 -3.79 -7.28 -6.87
N ASN A 60 -4.64 -6.98 -7.85
CA ASN A 60 -4.24 -6.18 -9.00
C ASN A 60 -3.98 -4.71 -8.61
N GLU A 61 -4.80 -4.14 -7.73
CA GLU A 61 -4.59 -2.82 -7.15
C GLU A 61 -3.31 -2.77 -6.32
N PHE A 62 -3.07 -3.78 -5.48
CA PHE A 62 -1.83 -3.91 -4.71
C PHE A 62 -0.60 -3.97 -5.62
N ASN A 63 -0.57 -4.89 -6.59
CA ASN A 63 0.54 -5.07 -7.53
C ASN A 63 0.82 -3.79 -8.33
N THR A 64 -0.24 -3.13 -8.84
CA THR A 64 -0.09 -1.88 -9.59
C THR A 64 0.44 -0.74 -8.72
N THR A 65 0.05 -0.70 -7.45
CA THR A 65 0.50 0.32 -6.50
C THR A 65 1.95 0.08 -6.10
N PHE A 66 2.33 -1.16 -5.81
CA PHE A 66 3.70 -1.56 -5.52
C PHE A 66 4.65 -1.28 -6.70
N ALA A 67 4.28 -1.70 -7.91
CA ALA A 67 5.06 -1.47 -9.14
C ALA A 67 5.19 0.03 -9.54
N SER A 68 4.54 0.94 -8.80
CA SER A 68 4.74 2.39 -8.96
C SER A 68 5.85 2.96 -8.06
N THR A 69 6.39 2.14 -7.17
CA THR A 69 7.56 2.42 -6.35
C THR A 69 8.85 2.03 -7.09
N ASP A 70 10.01 2.25 -6.46
CA ASP A 70 11.31 1.83 -7.01
C ASP A 70 11.95 0.72 -6.14
N TYR A 71 11.20 0.06 -5.23
CA TYR A 71 11.76 -0.91 -4.28
C TYR A 71 12.29 -2.15 -4.99
N TYR A 72 11.49 -2.76 -5.86
CA TYR A 72 11.87 -3.97 -6.59
C TYR A 72 13.13 -3.74 -7.44
N GLU A 73 13.16 -2.64 -8.19
CA GLU A 73 14.32 -2.25 -9.00
C GLU A 73 15.54 -1.85 -8.17
N THR A 74 15.35 -1.46 -6.91
CA THR A 74 16.48 -1.15 -6.02
C THR A 74 17.13 -2.43 -5.49
N TRP A 75 16.35 -3.48 -5.28
CA TRP A 75 16.86 -4.75 -4.76
C TRP A 75 17.40 -5.68 -5.86
N ASP A 76 16.88 -5.59 -7.09
CA ASP A 76 17.46 -6.24 -8.28
C ASP A 76 18.83 -5.62 -8.59
N GLU A 77 19.89 -6.17 -7.99
CA GLU A 77 21.24 -5.61 -8.07
C GLU A 77 21.91 -5.88 -9.42
N ASP A 78 21.48 -6.93 -10.12
CA ASP A 78 22.05 -7.35 -11.40
C ASP A 78 21.23 -6.99 -12.65
N ASP A 79 20.11 -6.28 -12.44
CA ASP A 79 19.20 -5.73 -13.45
C ASP A 79 18.59 -6.83 -14.36
N ASP A 80 18.35 -8.03 -13.84
CA ASP A 80 17.77 -9.14 -14.61
C ASP A 80 16.23 -9.20 -14.58
N ASN A 81 15.60 -8.31 -13.80
CA ASN A 81 14.16 -8.18 -13.52
C ASN A 81 13.58 -9.31 -12.67
N PHE A 82 14.43 -10.04 -11.95
CA PHE A 82 14.03 -11.01 -10.96
C PHE A 82 14.78 -10.78 -9.64
N LEU A 83 14.25 -11.30 -8.54
CA LEU A 83 14.97 -11.36 -7.28
C LEU A 83 15.54 -12.75 -7.09
N SER A 84 16.87 -12.84 -7.07
CA SER A 84 17.54 -14.00 -6.49
C SER A 84 17.29 -14.08 -4.98
N GLU A 85 17.53 -15.24 -4.38
CA GLU A 85 17.36 -15.46 -2.94
C GLU A 85 18.12 -14.43 -2.08
N ASN A 86 19.31 -14.01 -2.54
CA ASN A 86 20.11 -13.03 -1.82
C ASN A 86 19.53 -11.61 -1.91
N GLU A 87 19.04 -11.21 -3.08
CA GLU A 87 18.40 -9.90 -3.29
C GLU A 87 17.07 -9.82 -2.54
N TYR A 88 16.29 -10.90 -2.57
CA TYR A 88 15.08 -11.04 -1.77
C TYR A 88 15.35 -10.86 -0.27
N TYR A 89 16.35 -11.56 0.29
CA TYR A 89 16.69 -11.42 1.70
C TYR A 89 17.22 -10.04 2.06
N GLY A 90 18.07 -9.45 1.21
CA GLY A 90 18.57 -8.09 1.40
C GLY A 90 17.44 -7.06 1.38
N GLY A 91 16.53 -7.17 0.39
CA GLY A 91 15.39 -6.28 0.28
C GLY A 91 14.42 -6.39 1.46
N PHE A 92 14.18 -7.60 1.97
CA PHE A 92 13.38 -7.81 3.17
C PHE A 92 14.06 -7.30 4.46
N TYR A 93 15.38 -7.41 4.55
CA TYR A 93 16.16 -6.80 5.65
C TYR A 93 15.96 -5.28 5.66
N ASP A 94 16.17 -4.63 4.52
CA ASP A 94 15.97 -3.18 4.35
C ASP A 94 14.51 -2.77 4.61
N THR A 95 13.55 -3.60 4.18
CA THR A 95 12.11 -3.36 4.44
C THR A 95 11.80 -3.35 5.93
N TRP A 96 12.41 -4.24 6.72
CA TRP A 96 12.18 -4.32 8.16
C TRP A 96 12.92 -3.22 8.94
N ASP A 97 13.97 -2.63 8.37
CA ASP A 97 14.73 -1.50 8.91
C ASP A 97 14.01 -0.19 8.61
N VAL A 98 12.83 -0.03 9.23
CA VAL A 98 11.96 1.14 9.02
C VAL A 98 12.64 2.46 9.37
N ASN A 99 13.68 2.42 10.20
CA ASN A 99 14.41 3.60 10.64
C ASN A 99 15.64 3.95 9.77
N ASP A 100 15.97 3.10 8.79
CA ASP A 100 17.08 3.22 7.84
C ASP A 100 18.45 3.43 8.52
N ASP A 101 18.72 2.75 9.65
CA ASP A 101 20.03 2.82 10.32
C ASP A 101 20.95 1.62 10.09
N ASN A 102 20.58 0.79 9.12
CA ASN A 102 21.25 -0.43 8.66
C ASN A 102 21.44 -1.47 9.77
N GLN A 103 20.52 -1.50 10.72
CA GLN A 103 20.54 -2.37 11.88
C GLN A 103 19.11 -2.72 12.29
N LEU A 104 18.76 -4.00 12.32
CA LEU A 104 17.46 -4.40 12.85
C LEU A 104 17.53 -4.57 14.37
N ASP A 105 16.87 -3.67 15.10
CA ASP A 105 16.72 -3.79 16.55
C ASP A 105 15.54 -4.69 16.97
N GLU A 106 15.47 -5.01 18.27
CA GLU A 106 14.39 -5.87 18.81
C GLU A 106 12.99 -5.26 18.60
N ASN A 107 12.84 -3.94 18.53
CA ASN A 107 11.53 -3.30 18.30
C ASN A 107 11.09 -3.42 16.84
N GLU A 108 12.01 -3.22 15.90
CA GLU A 108 11.75 -3.38 14.48
C GLU A 108 11.40 -4.83 14.16
N TRP A 109 12.20 -5.76 14.67
CA TRP A 109 11.92 -7.19 14.56
C TRP A 109 10.57 -7.57 15.17
N ASN A 110 10.24 -7.09 16.36
CA ASN A 110 8.93 -7.38 16.98
C ASN A 110 7.78 -6.83 16.13
N THR A 111 7.93 -5.64 15.56
CA THR A 111 6.91 -5.05 14.69
C THR A 111 6.72 -5.94 13.46
N ALA A 112 7.80 -6.22 12.74
CA ALA A 112 7.75 -7.02 11.53
C ALA A 112 7.25 -8.45 11.77
N VAL A 113 7.72 -9.12 12.82
CA VAL A 113 7.26 -10.48 13.14
C VAL A 113 5.76 -10.53 13.45
N ASN A 114 5.17 -9.48 14.03
CA ASN A 114 3.72 -9.42 14.21
C ASN A 114 3.00 -9.13 12.89
N ASP A 115 3.48 -8.16 12.12
CA ASP A 115 2.82 -7.71 10.89
C ASP A 115 2.90 -8.74 9.76
N PHE A 116 3.92 -9.60 9.78
CA PHE A 116 4.10 -10.70 8.83
C PHE A 116 3.71 -12.09 9.38
N GLY A 117 2.97 -12.17 10.50
CA GLY A 117 2.41 -13.44 10.98
C GLY A 117 3.44 -14.48 11.46
N LEU A 118 4.60 -14.03 11.95
CA LEU A 118 5.70 -14.87 12.44
C LEU A 118 5.71 -15.00 13.98
N GLU A 119 4.59 -14.78 14.68
CA GLU A 119 4.58 -14.52 16.15
C GLU A 119 5.02 -15.70 17.03
N ASN A 120 5.27 -16.87 16.41
CA ASN A 120 5.84 -18.03 17.08
C ASN A 120 7.38 -18.00 17.14
N GLU A 121 8.01 -17.09 16.40
CA GLU A 121 9.45 -16.83 16.44
C GLU A 121 9.84 -16.12 17.75
N THR A 122 11.13 -16.19 18.10
CA THR A 122 11.65 -15.52 19.30
C THR A 122 12.89 -14.73 18.96
N TRP A 123 13.02 -13.52 19.51
CA TRP A 123 14.19 -12.66 19.35
C TRP A 123 15.49 -13.43 19.59
N SER A 124 15.57 -14.19 20.69
CA SER A 124 16.77 -14.97 21.04
C SER A 124 17.13 -16.12 20.07
N ALA A 125 16.20 -16.51 19.19
CA ALA A 125 16.49 -17.48 18.13
C ALA A 125 17.12 -16.81 16.90
N TRP A 126 16.83 -15.52 16.69
CA TRP A 126 17.35 -14.70 15.60
C TRP A 126 18.66 -14.01 16.01
N ASP A 127 18.70 -13.36 17.18
CA ASP A 127 19.88 -12.71 17.78
C ASP A 127 20.76 -13.76 18.48
N THR A 128 21.52 -14.51 17.67
CA THR A 128 22.36 -15.61 18.15
C THR A 128 23.61 -15.12 18.86
N SER A 129 24.07 -13.92 18.53
CA SER A 129 25.21 -13.24 19.12
C SER A 129 24.87 -12.67 20.51
N GLY A 130 23.61 -12.28 20.72
CA GLY A 130 23.08 -11.69 21.95
C GLY A 130 23.54 -10.26 22.16
N ASP A 131 23.85 -9.53 21.08
CA ASP A 131 24.32 -8.15 21.15
C ASP A 131 23.21 -7.10 21.01
N GLY A 132 21.98 -7.56 20.75
CA GLY A 132 20.78 -6.73 20.68
C GLY A 132 20.50 -6.11 19.32
N ILE A 133 21.19 -6.56 18.28
CA ILE A 133 21.00 -6.14 16.88
C ILE A 133 21.07 -7.39 15.99
N LEU A 134 20.20 -7.51 15.00
CA LEU A 134 20.38 -8.54 13.96
C LEU A 134 21.26 -8.01 12.84
N ASP A 135 22.42 -8.63 12.67
CA ASP A 135 23.18 -8.47 11.44
C ASP A 135 22.56 -9.27 10.27
N GLU A 136 22.93 -8.93 9.04
CA GLU A 136 22.43 -9.61 7.83
C GLU A 136 22.61 -11.14 7.88
N ASN A 137 23.68 -11.68 8.48
CA ASN A 137 23.87 -13.13 8.52
C ASN A 137 22.89 -13.80 9.49
N GLU A 138 22.67 -13.18 10.66
CA GLU A 138 21.70 -13.64 11.64
C GLU A 138 20.29 -13.60 11.08
N TYR A 139 19.94 -12.46 10.47
CA TYR A 139 18.67 -12.29 9.77
C TYR A 139 18.49 -13.32 8.65
N ASN A 140 19.39 -13.39 7.67
CA ASN A 140 19.27 -14.31 6.52
C ASN A 140 19.16 -15.76 6.97
N THR A 141 19.93 -16.16 8.00
CA THR A 141 19.89 -17.53 8.52
C THR A 141 18.54 -17.86 9.15
N ALA A 142 17.96 -16.93 9.90
CA ALA A 142 16.67 -17.13 10.56
C ALA A 142 15.51 -17.03 9.56
N PHE A 143 15.51 -15.98 8.74
CA PHE A 143 14.51 -15.69 7.72
C PHE A 143 14.43 -16.78 6.65
N ALA A 144 15.53 -17.41 6.24
CA ALA A 144 15.50 -18.56 5.33
C ALA A 144 14.65 -19.75 5.87
N ASN A 145 14.40 -19.84 7.19
CA ASN A 145 13.56 -20.89 7.75
C ASN A 145 12.05 -20.60 7.64
N THR A 146 11.63 -19.39 7.22
CA THR A 146 10.22 -19.10 6.93
C THR A 146 9.74 -19.93 5.74
N GLY A 147 10.63 -20.19 4.78
CA GLY A 147 10.34 -20.95 3.57
C GLY A 147 9.68 -20.12 2.45
N TRP A 148 9.36 -18.84 2.71
CA TRP A 148 8.57 -18.02 1.79
C TRP A 148 9.18 -17.86 0.41
N TYR A 149 10.50 -17.70 0.30
CA TYR A 149 11.17 -17.58 -1.00
C TYR A 149 10.80 -18.72 -1.96
N GLY A 150 10.82 -19.96 -1.48
CA GLY A 150 10.44 -21.11 -2.29
C GLY A 150 8.93 -21.40 -2.33
N GLU A 151 8.14 -20.79 -1.43
CA GLU A 151 6.67 -20.88 -1.49
C GLU A 151 6.08 -19.88 -2.49
N TRP A 152 6.76 -18.74 -2.71
CA TRP A 152 6.34 -17.67 -3.61
C TRP A 152 6.87 -17.84 -5.03
N ASP A 153 7.92 -18.63 -5.23
CA ASP A 153 8.39 -19.09 -6.54
C ASP A 153 7.38 -20.09 -7.12
N GLU A 154 6.41 -19.60 -7.87
CA GLU A 154 5.29 -20.41 -8.37
C GLU A 154 5.69 -21.28 -9.56
N ASP A 155 6.71 -20.86 -10.31
CA ASP A 155 7.17 -21.54 -11.51
C ASP A 155 8.43 -22.42 -11.34
N ASP A 156 8.94 -22.50 -10.11
CA ASP A 156 10.08 -23.31 -9.65
C ASP A 156 11.41 -22.96 -10.38
N ASP A 157 11.59 -21.72 -10.83
CA ASP A 157 12.79 -21.29 -11.54
C ASP A 157 13.93 -20.82 -10.62
N ASN A 158 13.66 -20.73 -9.31
CA ASN A 158 14.55 -20.24 -8.24
C ASN A 158 14.87 -18.75 -8.37
N LEU A 159 13.95 -17.98 -8.93
CA LEU A 159 13.93 -16.54 -8.96
C LEU A 159 12.51 -16.07 -8.63
N LEU A 160 12.36 -14.88 -8.07
CA LEU A 160 11.03 -14.29 -7.88
C LEU A 160 10.84 -13.16 -8.87
N SER A 161 9.85 -13.28 -9.74
CA SER A 161 9.34 -12.14 -10.51
C SER A 161 8.63 -11.13 -9.59
N GLU A 162 8.42 -9.90 -10.09
CA GLU A 162 7.68 -8.88 -9.33
C GLU A 162 6.27 -9.35 -8.96
N GLU A 163 5.59 -10.04 -9.88
CA GLU A 163 4.24 -10.57 -9.65
C GLU A 163 4.21 -11.63 -8.54
N GLU A 164 5.18 -12.55 -8.52
CA GLU A 164 5.33 -13.57 -7.46
C GLU A 164 5.65 -12.93 -6.11
N TYR A 165 6.56 -11.95 -6.09
CA TYR A 165 6.90 -11.20 -4.89
C TYR A 165 5.67 -10.49 -4.31
N THR A 166 4.93 -9.74 -5.14
CA THR A 166 3.76 -8.99 -4.70
C THR A 166 2.59 -9.89 -4.35
N GLY A 167 2.37 -10.99 -5.07
CA GLY A 167 1.34 -11.98 -4.76
C GLY A 167 1.61 -12.71 -3.44
N GLY A 168 2.88 -13.01 -3.16
CA GLY A 168 3.33 -13.55 -1.88
C GLY A 168 3.08 -12.59 -0.71
N LEU A 169 3.48 -11.31 -0.86
CA LEU A 169 3.19 -10.27 0.13
C LEU A 169 1.69 -10.08 0.36
N PHE A 170 0.91 -10.00 -0.73
CA PHE A 170 -0.54 -9.86 -0.67
C PHE A 170 -1.17 -11.00 0.14
N SER A 171 -0.80 -12.24 -0.18
CA SER A 171 -1.27 -13.43 0.53
C SER A 171 -0.83 -13.46 2.00
N GLN A 172 0.34 -12.90 2.31
CA GLN A 172 0.86 -12.83 3.68
C GLN A 172 0.08 -11.82 4.54
N TRP A 173 -0.50 -10.79 3.93
CA TRP A 173 -1.25 -9.73 4.62
C TRP A 173 -2.78 -9.90 4.54
N ASP A 174 -3.31 -10.63 3.56
CA ASP A 174 -4.72 -11.07 3.52
C ASP A 174 -4.96 -12.13 4.61
N ALA A 175 -5.02 -11.69 5.86
CA ALA A 175 -5.09 -12.57 7.02
C ALA A 175 -6.40 -13.37 7.09
N ASN A 176 -7.41 -12.94 6.34
CA ASN A 176 -8.74 -13.51 6.35
C ASN A 176 -9.08 -14.32 5.08
N ASP A 177 -8.15 -14.38 4.12
CA ASP A 177 -8.21 -15.10 2.84
C ASP A 177 -9.43 -14.70 1.99
N ASP A 178 -9.86 -13.44 2.00
CA ASP A 178 -11.00 -12.98 1.19
C ASP A 178 -10.62 -12.37 -0.17
N ASN A 179 -9.32 -12.34 -0.48
CA ASN A 179 -8.69 -11.77 -1.68
C ASN A 179 -8.82 -10.24 -1.76
N PHE A 180 -8.97 -9.59 -0.61
CA PHE A 180 -8.93 -8.15 -0.48
C PHE A 180 -8.09 -7.79 0.76
N LEU A 181 -7.34 -6.70 0.67
CA LEU A 181 -6.72 -6.09 1.84
C LEU A 181 -7.63 -4.97 2.35
N ASP A 182 -8.15 -5.13 3.56
CA ASP A 182 -8.86 -4.06 4.27
C ASP A 182 -7.92 -2.99 4.85
N GLU A 183 -8.47 -1.94 5.48
CA GLU A 183 -7.69 -0.83 6.06
C GLU A 183 -6.61 -1.26 7.05
N ASN A 184 -6.81 -2.36 7.77
CA ASN A 184 -5.80 -2.90 8.68
C ASN A 184 -4.71 -3.64 7.89
N GLU A 185 -5.11 -4.41 6.88
CA GLU A 185 -4.21 -5.27 6.10
C GLU A 185 -3.33 -4.46 5.14
N TYR A 186 -3.91 -3.55 4.33
CA TYR A 186 -3.09 -2.64 3.50
C TYR A 186 -2.38 -1.58 4.36
N GLY A 187 -2.77 -1.41 5.63
CA GLY A 187 -2.04 -0.61 6.60
C GLY A 187 -0.55 -0.98 6.68
N PHE A 188 -0.22 -2.26 6.54
CA PHE A 188 1.16 -2.75 6.51
C PHE A 188 1.94 -2.24 5.29
N TYR A 189 1.30 -2.13 4.13
CA TYR A 189 1.93 -1.52 2.95
C TYR A 189 2.42 -0.11 3.27
N ASN A 190 1.63 0.69 3.98
CA ASN A 190 2.03 2.05 4.33
C ASN A 190 3.19 2.11 5.34
N THR A 191 3.31 1.10 6.21
CA THR A 191 4.42 0.99 7.16
C THR A 191 5.74 0.73 6.45
N TYR A 192 5.72 -0.14 5.44
CA TYR A 192 6.94 -0.70 4.83
C TYR A 192 7.31 -0.07 3.48
N TYR A 193 6.31 0.32 2.69
CA TYR A 193 6.45 0.81 1.32
C TYR A 193 5.82 2.19 1.09
N GLY A 194 5.16 2.75 2.11
CA GLY A 194 4.51 4.06 2.03
C GLY A 194 5.54 5.21 2.01
N VAL A 195 5.45 6.07 0.99
CA VAL A 195 6.29 7.27 0.81
C VAL A 195 5.63 8.59 1.23
#